data_AF-A0A4Q6FIQ0-F1
#
_entry.id   AF-A0A4Q6FIQ0-F1
#
_cell.length_a   1.000
_cell.length_b   1.000
_cell.length_c   1.000
_cell.angle_alpha   90.00
_cell.angle_beta   90.00
_cell.angle_gamma   90.00
#
_symmetry.space_group_name_H-M   'P 1'
#
loop_
_entity.id
_entity.type
_entity.pdbx_description
1 polymer ?
#
loop_
_entity_poly.entity_id
_entity_poly.type
_entity_poly.pdbx_seq_one_letter_code
_entity_poly.pdbx_strand_id
1 'polypeptide(L)'
;MPKVVSLFLMLWLLSCSGSGPTNAGGQGAATEASADAGRADRVVFEPAQGKILSAQPLVIASSEIIQDAFDYTLGSMDVIPIAGGVYTLKGRYLYAGRLTQLSGSTVAVLSQLCQTMGVSSDGSGTRVWWRSHHTQARIEALAGAIAAGHRDIHCVMHVENQNGLPFYLSFDPLPVSEADVLGSVATKKAVQASLMMLSVKSGLVLSPVTLLKVLDFNPQFETVRALGASSHTPLYSMETGLPCAFASGSQTVVSNPELLKESSVSFEGVQIKDAVPASIAGKRLKACSGVSIQIKEDLVKFGFTCGTYQATKNEGLEAGCQWSVLLANDKDPEDEVQVTFGMPRLSYLGSMSRGWMSGKDAVVKSEINPIRLKSIALNGFNTSQVAFLEKAFDVILDVSPDVYRQDFAGYMKAASLGTTGACAQSGVMGFASVGGNSITLCQYMFGSGIDSPSAVVGAAHTIVHEVRHARGFFHDVDRPAYEPCGGTAFANVFDHNIVAVCKSSYCPLLKSSAEGSYLNDINYSLKGDDRRFAGLCKQWQTNMGFSDARIQAGR
;
A
#
# COMPACT_ATOMS: atom_id res chain seq x y z
N MET A 1 34.18 5.81 -33.05
CA MET A 1 34.40 5.11 -31.76
C MET A 1 33.04 4.95 -31.08
N PRO A 2 32.41 3.78 -31.10
CA PRO A 2 31.05 3.62 -30.57
C PRO A 2 31.10 3.37 -29.06
N LYS A 3 30.24 4.08 -28.33
CA LYS A 3 29.99 3.89 -26.89
C LYS A 3 28.85 2.90 -26.71
N VAL A 4 29.10 1.98 -25.78
CA VAL A 4 28.28 0.87 -25.29
C VAL A 4 26.94 1.37 -24.74
N VAL A 5 25.84 0.73 -25.15
CA VAL A 5 24.52 0.83 -24.50
C VAL A 5 24.26 -0.50 -23.80
N SER A 6 24.51 -0.52 -22.49
CA SER A 6 24.07 -1.57 -21.56
C SER A 6 22.72 -1.19 -20.96
N LEU A 7 21.73 -2.08 -21.03
CA LEU A 7 20.45 -2.09 -20.29
C LEU A 7 19.69 -3.34 -20.82
N PHE A 8 19.11 -4.30 -20.10
CA PHE A 8 18.79 -4.55 -18.69
C PHE A 8 18.82 -6.08 -18.52
N LEU A 9 19.74 -6.62 -17.72
CA LEU A 9 19.51 -7.88 -17.00
C LEU A 9 19.33 -7.46 -15.54
N MET A 10 18.09 -7.28 -15.09
CA MET A 10 17.80 -7.19 -13.66
C MET A 10 17.97 -8.60 -13.07
N LEU A 11 19.22 -8.96 -12.81
CA LEU A 11 19.57 -10.00 -11.86
C LEU A 11 19.30 -9.46 -10.46
N TRP A 12 18.19 -9.89 -9.89
CA TRP A 12 18.04 -10.04 -8.44
C TRP A 12 19.09 -11.05 -7.95
N LEU A 13 20.27 -10.55 -7.60
CA LEU A 13 21.27 -11.26 -6.80
C LEU A 13 21.61 -10.39 -5.59
N LEU A 14 20.86 -10.59 -4.51
CA LEU A 14 21.32 -10.28 -3.16
C LEU A 14 20.97 -11.48 -2.27
N SER A 15 21.93 -12.38 -2.11
CA SER A 15 21.98 -13.33 -1.00
C SER A 15 22.73 -12.66 0.16
N CYS A 16 22.14 -12.67 1.36
CA CYS A 16 22.72 -13.31 2.56
C CYS A 16 21.97 -12.93 3.85
N SER A 17 21.36 -13.96 4.45
CA SER A 17 21.46 -14.32 5.88
C SER A 17 20.83 -13.41 6.95
N GLY A 18 19.75 -13.90 7.58
CA GLY A 18 19.21 -13.33 8.82
C GLY A 18 18.02 -14.10 9.40
N SER A 19 18.26 -15.33 9.87
CA SER A 19 17.58 -16.04 10.97
C SER A 19 16.10 -15.72 11.28
N GLY A 20 15.19 -16.65 10.93
CA GLY A 20 13.87 -16.79 11.57
C GLY A 20 13.84 -18.00 12.51
N PRO A 21 13.15 -17.94 13.66
CA PRO A 21 13.28 -18.92 14.72
C PRO A 21 12.58 -20.24 14.39
N THR A 22 13.26 -21.33 14.74
CA THR A 22 12.71 -22.67 14.90
C THR A 22 11.61 -22.68 15.95
N ASN A 23 10.45 -23.24 15.62
CA ASN A 23 9.62 -23.90 16.62
C ASN A 23 9.03 -25.19 16.04
N ALA A 24 9.29 -26.26 16.79
CA ALA A 24 8.86 -27.60 16.57
C ALA A 24 7.48 -27.84 17.21
N GLY A 25 6.77 -28.85 16.70
CA GLY A 25 5.79 -29.61 17.47
C GLY A 25 4.34 -29.45 17.02
N GLY A 26 3.72 -30.58 16.65
CA GLY A 26 2.26 -30.68 16.58
C GLY A 26 1.74 -31.61 15.49
N GLN A 27 1.94 -32.93 15.66
CA GLN A 27 1.11 -33.93 14.98
C GLN A 27 -0.35 -33.76 15.40
N GLY A 28 -1.27 -33.74 14.44
CA GLY A 28 -2.70 -33.75 14.67
C GLY A 28 -3.43 -34.01 13.37
N ALA A 29 -3.80 -35.28 13.15
CA ALA A 29 -4.62 -35.72 12.04
C ALA A 29 -6.03 -35.13 12.13
N ALA A 30 -6.52 -34.54 11.04
CA ALA A 30 -7.95 -34.43 10.76
C ALA A 30 -8.14 -34.41 9.24
N THR A 31 -8.81 -35.47 8.78
CA THR A 31 -9.26 -35.76 7.43
C THR A 31 -10.43 -34.89 7.00
N GLU A 32 -10.55 -34.76 5.67
CA GLU A 32 -11.74 -34.39 4.88
C GLU A 32 -12.15 -32.91 4.78
N ALA A 33 -11.80 -32.27 3.66
CA ALA A 33 -12.73 -32.04 2.53
C ALA A 33 -12.12 -30.99 1.57
N SER A 34 -11.38 -31.44 0.57
CA SER A 34 -11.04 -30.65 -0.62
C SER A 34 -11.57 -31.41 -1.83
N ALA A 35 -12.74 -30.97 -2.30
CA ALA A 35 -13.27 -31.32 -3.59
C ALA A 35 -12.57 -30.46 -4.66
N ASP A 36 -12.27 -31.11 -5.78
CA ASP A 36 -11.82 -30.54 -7.05
C ASP A 36 -10.53 -29.72 -7.06
N ALA A 37 -9.40 -30.42 -6.89
CA ALA A 37 -8.18 -30.07 -7.60
C ALA A 37 -7.95 -31.13 -8.68
N GLY A 38 -8.01 -30.65 -9.93
CA GLY A 38 -7.97 -31.46 -11.14
C GLY A 38 -6.85 -32.50 -11.16
N ARG A 39 -7.20 -33.62 -11.75
CA ARG A 39 -6.39 -34.77 -12.13
C ARG A 39 -5.07 -34.32 -12.77
N ALA A 40 -4.06 -34.03 -11.97
CA ALA A 40 -2.69 -33.95 -12.43
C ALA A 40 -2.28 -35.39 -12.75
N ASP A 41 -2.36 -35.76 -14.02
CA ASP A 41 -1.79 -36.99 -14.52
C ASP A 41 -0.36 -37.09 -13.98
N ARG A 42 -0.08 -38.18 -13.25
CA ARG A 42 1.27 -38.52 -12.81
C ARG A 42 2.15 -38.58 -14.07
N VAL A 43 2.92 -37.52 -14.31
CA VAL A 43 3.92 -37.49 -15.38
C VAL A 43 4.98 -38.52 -15.02
N VAL A 44 5.01 -39.64 -15.74
CA VAL A 44 6.03 -40.67 -15.58
C VAL A 44 7.29 -40.17 -16.31
N PHE A 45 8.33 -39.86 -15.54
CA PHE A 45 9.61 -39.38 -16.05
C PHE A 45 10.50 -40.57 -16.40
N GLU A 46 10.73 -40.80 -17.69
CA GLU A 46 11.71 -41.80 -18.13
C GLU A 46 12.79 -41.12 -18.99
N PRO A 47 14.09 -41.26 -18.62
CA PRO A 47 15.16 -40.88 -19.51
C PRO A 47 15.08 -41.73 -20.79
N ALA A 48 15.48 -41.15 -21.92
CA ALA A 48 15.49 -41.90 -23.18
C ALA A 48 16.35 -43.16 -23.03
N GLN A 49 15.79 -44.34 -23.35
CA GLN A 49 16.55 -45.60 -23.36
C GLN A 49 17.32 -45.73 -24.68
N GLY A 50 18.66 -45.86 -24.66
CA GLY A 50 19.41 -46.16 -25.89
C GLY A 50 20.87 -45.69 -25.97
N LYS A 51 21.44 -45.81 -27.18
CA LYS A 51 22.77 -45.32 -27.60
C LYS A 51 22.73 -43.80 -27.84
N ILE A 52 23.90 -43.15 -27.88
CA ILE A 52 24.03 -41.73 -28.26
C ILE A 52 23.27 -41.48 -29.57
N LEU A 53 22.31 -40.56 -29.54
CA LEU A 53 21.53 -40.19 -30.72
C LEU A 53 22.34 -39.14 -31.49
N SER A 54 22.89 -39.55 -32.64
CA SER A 54 23.46 -38.59 -33.59
C SER A 54 22.31 -37.94 -34.33
N ALA A 55 21.81 -36.82 -33.79
CA ALA A 55 20.78 -36.03 -34.44
C ALA A 55 21.30 -35.49 -35.77
N GLN A 56 20.71 -35.93 -36.88
CA GLN A 56 20.79 -35.12 -38.09
C GLN A 56 19.84 -33.93 -37.89
N PRO A 57 20.34 -32.68 -37.88
CA PRO A 57 19.44 -31.54 -37.84
C PRO A 57 18.60 -31.56 -39.11
N LEU A 58 17.30 -31.26 -39.00
CA LEU A 58 16.51 -30.96 -40.19
C LEU A 58 17.09 -29.68 -40.78
N VAL A 59 17.87 -29.80 -41.86
CA VAL A 59 18.47 -28.61 -42.49
C VAL A 59 17.40 -27.89 -43.29
N ILE A 60 17.16 -26.63 -42.94
CA ILE A 60 16.12 -25.77 -43.52
C ILE A 60 16.76 -24.98 -44.67
N ALA A 61 16.33 -25.23 -45.90
CA ALA A 61 16.82 -24.53 -47.10
C ALA A 61 16.21 -23.13 -47.23
N SER A 62 14.94 -23.01 -46.85
CA SER A 62 14.22 -21.75 -46.73
C SER A 62 13.06 -21.90 -45.75
N SER A 63 12.60 -20.77 -45.23
CA SER A 63 11.43 -20.73 -44.35
C SER A 63 10.61 -19.47 -44.52
N GLU A 64 9.30 -19.60 -44.39
CA GLU A 64 8.36 -18.49 -44.34
C GLU A 64 7.60 -18.51 -43.01
N ILE A 65 7.50 -17.35 -42.35
CA ILE A 65 6.81 -17.23 -41.07
C ILE A 65 5.33 -17.04 -41.36
N ILE A 66 4.52 -18.00 -40.92
CA ILE A 66 3.06 -17.96 -41.08
C ILE A 66 2.44 -17.23 -39.89
N GLN A 67 2.93 -17.51 -38.68
CA GLN A 67 2.51 -16.85 -37.46
C GLN A 67 3.76 -16.44 -36.67
N ASP A 68 3.96 -15.13 -36.54
CA ASP A 68 5.14 -14.60 -35.87
C ASP A 68 5.06 -14.88 -34.37
N ALA A 69 6.06 -15.61 -33.86
CA ALA A 69 6.22 -15.93 -32.44
C ALA A 69 6.21 -14.67 -31.55
N PHE A 70 6.60 -13.52 -32.08
CA PHE A 70 6.60 -12.26 -31.36
C PHE A 70 5.18 -11.76 -31.05
N ASP A 71 4.24 -11.91 -32.00
CA ASP A 71 2.89 -11.33 -31.89
C ASP A 71 1.85 -12.29 -31.29
N TYR A 72 2.15 -13.59 -31.26
CA TYR A 72 1.20 -14.64 -30.90
C TYR A 72 1.78 -15.65 -29.92
N THR A 73 0.91 -16.27 -29.12
CA THR A 73 1.29 -17.29 -28.11
C THR A 73 1.96 -18.51 -28.73
N LEU A 74 1.58 -18.81 -29.98
CA LEU A 74 2.11 -19.90 -30.80
C LEU A 74 2.88 -19.30 -31.98
N GLY A 75 4.10 -19.77 -32.21
CA GLY A 75 4.87 -19.51 -33.43
C GLY A 75 4.61 -20.61 -34.46
N SER A 76 4.56 -20.24 -35.74
CA SER A 76 4.58 -21.23 -36.82
C SER A 76 5.30 -20.75 -38.06
N MET A 77 5.98 -21.69 -38.71
CA MET A 77 6.74 -21.44 -39.93
C MET A 77 6.61 -22.61 -40.88
N ASP A 78 6.48 -22.29 -42.17
CA ASP A 78 6.65 -23.27 -43.23
C ASP A 78 8.15 -23.39 -43.51
N VAL A 79 8.66 -24.61 -43.49
CA VAL A 79 10.05 -24.97 -43.74
C VAL A 79 10.14 -25.83 -44.99
N ILE A 80 11.14 -25.53 -45.81
CA ILE A 80 11.55 -26.38 -46.92
C ILE A 80 12.80 -27.15 -46.46
N PRO A 81 12.67 -28.46 -46.15
CA PRO A 81 13.81 -29.26 -45.78
C PRO A 81 14.71 -29.52 -47.00
N ILE A 82 16.03 -29.58 -46.79
CA ILE A 82 16.99 -29.91 -47.88
C ILE A 82 16.68 -31.25 -48.53
N ALA A 83 16.16 -32.22 -47.77
CA ALA A 83 15.67 -33.49 -48.28
C ALA A 83 14.13 -33.45 -48.35
N GLY A 84 13.56 -33.64 -49.53
CA GLY A 84 12.10 -33.72 -49.70
C GLY A 84 11.49 -34.96 -49.05
N GLY A 85 10.19 -34.90 -48.73
CA GLY A 85 9.42 -36.02 -48.17
C GLY A 85 8.42 -35.59 -47.10
N VAL A 86 7.57 -36.53 -46.69
CA VAL A 86 6.63 -36.32 -45.58
C VAL A 86 7.34 -36.54 -44.24
N TYR A 87 7.17 -35.62 -43.30
CA TYR A 87 7.73 -35.67 -41.94
C TYR A 87 6.65 -35.91 -40.89
N THR A 88 6.92 -36.83 -39.95
CA THR A 88 5.99 -37.20 -38.89
C THR A 88 6.62 -37.03 -37.52
N LEU A 89 5.86 -36.50 -36.56
CA LEU A 89 6.30 -36.36 -35.17
C LEU A 89 6.42 -37.73 -34.50
N LYS A 90 7.53 -37.98 -33.82
CA LYS A 90 7.81 -39.25 -33.10
C LYS A 90 8.06 -39.08 -31.62
N GLY A 91 8.36 -37.86 -31.18
CA GLY A 91 8.45 -37.56 -29.76
C GLY A 91 8.94 -36.16 -29.46
N ARG A 92 8.75 -35.78 -28.20
CA ARG A 92 9.16 -34.51 -27.62
C ARG A 92 10.05 -34.77 -26.42
N TYR A 93 11.06 -33.94 -26.24
CA TYR A 93 12.03 -34.14 -25.18
C TYR A 93 12.43 -32.81 -24.55
N LEU A 94 12.65 -32.83 -23.24
CA LEU A 94 13.43 -31.81 -22.56
C LEU A 94 14.90 -32.25 -22.59
N TYR A 95 15.76 -31.43 -23.17
CA TYR A 95 17.21 -31.60 -23.12
C TYR A 95 17.80 -30.69 -22.03
N ALA A 96 18.67 -31.27 -21.20
CA ALA A 96 19.54 -30.53 -20.29
C ALA A 96 20.86 -31.31 -20.11
N GLY A 97 22.02 -30.70 -20.36
CA GLY A 97 23.30 -31.41 -20.26
C GLY A 97 23.62 -31.91 -18.85
N ARG A 98 22.98 -31.35 -17.83
CA ARG A 98 23.04 -31.80 -16.44
C ARG A 98 21.65 -32.15 -15.88
N LEU A 99 20.87 -32.88 -16.66
CA LEU A 99 19.49 -33.28 -16.31
C LEU A 99 19.37 -33.94 -14.93
N THR A 100 20.31 -34.82 -14.57
CA THR A 100 20.32 -35.53 -13.27
C THR A 100 20.55 -34.65 -12.05
N GLN A 101 21.03 -33.42 -12.26
CA GLN A 101 21.26 -32.43 -11.20
C GLN A 101 20.06 -31.49 -11.01
N LEU A 102 19.05 -31.55 -11.90
CA LEU A 102 17.81 -30.80 -11.74
C LEU A 102 16.90 -31.49 -10.71
N SER A 103 16.26 -30.72 -9.84
CA SER A 103 15.31 -31.26 -8.87
C SER A 103 14.06 -31.82 -9.57
N GLY A 104 13.44 -32.86 -9.01
CA GLY A 104 12.25 -33.49 -9.61
C GLY A 104 11.08 -32.53 -9.86
N SER A 105 10.89 -31.54 -9.00
CA SER A 105 9.87 -30.49 -9.19
C SER A 105 10.21 -29.53 -10.32
N THR A 106 11.48 -29.10 -10.44
CA THR A 106 11.93 -28.25 -11.55
C THR A 106 11.82 -28.99 -12.88
N VAL A 107 12.22 -30.26 -12.92
CA VAL A 107 12.10 -31.12 -14.10
C VAL A 107 10.64 -31.24 -14.55
N ALA A 108 9.71 -31.44 -13.61
CA ALA A 108 8.29 -31.52 -13.92
C ALA A 108 7.77 -30.26 -14.61
N VAL A 109 8.10 -29.08 -14.07
CA VAL A 109 7.66 -27.79 -14.65
C VAL A 109 8.33 -27.52 -16.00
N LEU A 110 9.64 -27.74 -16.12
CA LEU A 110 10.37 -27.52 -17.37
C LEU A 110 9.95 -28.47 -18.49
N SER A 111 9.58 -29.71 -18.18
CA SER A 111 9.10 -30.66 -19.19
C SER A 111 7.85 -30.17 -19.93
N GLN A 112 7.04 -29.33 -19.28
CA GLN A 112 5.85 -28.74 -19.87
C GLN A 112 6.15 -27.70 -20.96
N LEU A 113 7.33 -27.07 -20.95
CA LEU A 113 7.77 -26.16 -22.02
C LEU A 113 7.73 -26.86 -23.39
N CYS A 114 8.05 -28.15 -23.41
CA CYS A 114 8.23 -28.92 -24.63
C CYS A 114 6.97 -29.69 -25.06
N GLN A 115 5.84 -29.52 -24.36
CA GLN A 115 4.59 -30.22 -24.69
C GLN A 115 3.92 -29.66 -25.94
N THR A 116 3.93 -28.33 -26.09
CA THR A 116 3.20 -27.62 -27.14
C THR A 116 4.12 -27.32 -28.32
N MET A 117 4.43 -28.35 -29.09
CA MET A 117 5.18 -28.26 -30.36
C MET A 117 4.84 -29.41 -31.29
N GLY A 118 5.01 -29.20 -32.60
CA GLY A 118 4.78 -30.26 -33.58
C GLY A 118 5.12 -29.88 -35.01
N VAL A 119 4.85 -30.85 -35.88
CA VAL A 119 5.09 -30.76 -37.32
C VAL A 119 3.86 -31.24 -38.08
N SER A 120 3.52 -30.55 -39.16
CA SER A 120 2.51 -30.96 -40.14
C SER A 120 3.16 -30.98 -41.51
N SER A 121 3.10 -32.11 -42.22
CA SER A 121 3.75 -32.27 -43.52
C SER A 121 2.82 -33.02 -44.46
N ASP A 122 2.66 -32.51 -45.68
CA ASP A 122 1.80 -33.10 -46.71
C ASP A 122 2.59 -33.52 -47.97
N GLY A 123 3.92 -33.44 -47.90
CA GLY A 123 4.83 -33.75 -49.01
C GLY A 123 5.04 -32.60 -50.00
N SER A 124 4.19 -31.57 -49.99
CA SER A 124 4.38 -30.32 -50.73
C SER A 124 5.01 -29.22 -49.87
N GLY A 125 4.82 -29.29 -48.56
CA GLY A 125 5.45 -28.42 -47.57
C GLY A 125 5.52 -29.09 -46.20
N THR A 126 6.33 -28.51 -45.31
CA THR A 126 6.41 -28.93 -43.90
C THR A 126 6.24 -27.71 -43.02
N ARG A 127 5.23 -27.70 -42.15
CA ARG A 127 4.97 -26.67 -41.16
C ARG A 127 5.45 -27.11 -39.80
N VAL A 128 6.24 -26.27 -39.15
CA VAL A 128 6.67 -26.44 -37.76
C VAL A 128 5.96 -25.39 -36.90
N TRP A 129 5.48 -25.81 -35.73
CA TRP A 129 4.80 -24.93 -34.78
C TRP A 129 5.21 -25.23 -33.34
N TRP A 130 5.19 -24.22 -32.48
CA TRP A 130 5.56 -24.30 -31.07
C TRP A 130 4.91 -23.19 -30.23
N ARG A 131 4.85 -23.36 -28.91
CA ARG A 131 4.48 -22.31 -27.96
C ARG A 131 5.66 -21.40 -27.67
N SER A 132 5.53 -20.12 -27.99
CA SER A 132 6.60 -19.12 -27.82
C SER A 132 6.54 -18.42 -26.46
N HIS A 133 5.33 -18.25 -25.91
CA HIS A 133 5.06 -17.62 -24.61
C HIS A 133 4.68 -18.67 -23.58
N HIS A 134 5.12 -18.51 -22.33
CA HIS A 134 4.97 -19.52 -21.29
C HIS A 134 4.44 -18.91 -19.99
N THR A 135 3.85 -19.77 -19.14
CA THR A 135 3.40 -19.38 -17.80
C THR A 135 4.54 -18.82 -16.95
N GLN A 136 4.19 -17.94 -16.01
CA GLN A 136 5.16 -17.32 -15.11
C GLN A 136 5.95 -18.38 -14.32
N ALA A 137 5.29 -19.46 -13.90
CA ALA A 137 5.92 -20.58 -13.21
C ALA A 137 7.01 -21.28 -14.04
N ARG A 138 6.82 -21.41 -15.36
CA ARG A 138 7.81 -22.00 -16.26
C ARG A 138 9.00 -21.05 -16.46
N ILE A 139 8.74 -19.75 -16.58
CA ILE A 139 9.79 -18.71 -16.67
C ILE A 139 10.64 -18.70 -15.39
N GLU A 140 10.01 -18.74 -14.21
CA GLU A 140 10.70 -18.79 -12.92
C GLU A 140 11.52 -20.07 -12.73
N ALA A 141 10.96 -21.22 -13.10
CA ALA A 141 11.68 -22.49 -13.06
C ALA A 141 12.93 -22.48 -13.96
N LEU A 142 12.81 -21.87 -15.15
CA LEU A 142 13.91 -21.74 -16.10
C LEU A 142 14.99 -20.77 -15.60
N ALA A 143 14.58 -19.61 -15.07
CA ALA A 143 15.48 -18.65 -14.44
C ALA A 143 16.22 -19.27 -13.23
N GLY A 144 15.51 -20.02 -12.40
CA GLY A 144 16.08 -20.74 -11.26
C GLY A 144 17.11 -21.80 -11.69
N ALA A 145 16.80 -22.58 -12.75
CA ALA A 145 17.72 -23.56 -13.29
C ALA A 145 19.01 -22.91 -13.84
N ILE A 146 18.89 -21.77 -14.54
CA ILE A 146 20.04 -21.02 -15.05
C ILE A 146 20.88 -20.43 -13.92
N ALA A 147 20.25 -19.91 -12.88
CA ALA A 147 20.95 -19.41 -11.69
C ALA A 147 21.73 -20.52 -10.98
N ALA A 148 21.19 -21.76 -10.99
CA ALA A 148 21.89 -22.96 -10.54
C ALA A 148 22.96 -23.48 -11.54
N GLY A 149 23.16 -22.79 -12.67
CA GLY A 149 24.20 -23.07 -13.66
C GLY A 149 23.76 -23.93 -14.84
N HIS A 150 22.49 -24.34 -14.93
CA HIS A 150 21.97 -25.10 -16.06
C HIS A 150 21.64 -24.16 -17.22
N ARG A 151 22.58 -23.99 -18.16
CA ARG A 151 22.47 -23.00 -19.25
C ARG A 151 22.08 -23.59 -20.59
N ASP A 152 22.07 -24.91 -20.69
CA ASP A 152 21.86 -25.67 -21.93
C ASP A 152 20.52 -26.42 -21.86
N ILE A 153 19.45 -25.66 -21.61
CA ILE A 153 18.09 -26.18 -21.54
C ILE A 153 17.43 -25.95 -22.89
N HIS A 154 16.98 -27.03 -23.53
CA HIS A 154 16.35 -26.97 -24.85
C HIS A 154 15.12 -27.88 -24.89
N CYS A 155 14.15 -27.52 -25.72
CA CYS A 155 13.10 -28.44 -26.11
C CYS A 155 13.45 -29.08 -27.45
N VAL A 156 13.42 -30.40 -27.52
CA VAL A 156 13.84 -31.15 -28.71
C VAL A 156 12.64 -31.90 -29.27
N MET A 157 12.37 -31.67 -30.55
CA MET A 157 11.35 -32.36 -31.32
C MET A 157 12.00 -33.41 -32.23
N HIS A 158 11.62 -34.67 -32.07
CA HIS A 158 12.05 -35.78 -32.91
C HIS A 158 11.02 -36.03 -34.01
N VAL A 159 11.44 -35.89 -35.26
CA VAL A 159 10.62 -36.15 -36.44
C VAL A 159 11.30 -37.19 -37.33
N GLU A 160 10.53 -38.07 -37.96
CA GLU A 160 11.04 -39.01 -38.94
C GLU A 160 10.47 -38.67 -40.31
N ASN A 161 11.30 -38.77 -41.35
CA ASN A 161 10.80 -38.73 -42.72
C ASN A 161 10.13 -40.06 -43.11
N GLN A 162 9.50 -40.10 -44.28
CA GLN A 162 8.85 -41.29 -44.84
C GLN A 162 9.76 -42.53 -44.97
N ASN A 163 11.09 -42.36 -44.97
CA ASN A 163 12.06 -43.46 -45.03
C ASN A 163 12.53 -43.92 -43.63
N GLY A 164 11.94 -43.37 -42.56
CA GLY A 164 12.33 -43.65 -41.18
C GLY A 164 13.66 -43.00 -40.76
N LEU A 165 14.16 -42.02 -41.50
CA LEU A 165 15.38 -41.29 -41.14
C LEU A 165 15.01 -40.25 -40.05
N PRO A 166 15.68 -40.27 -38.87
CA PRO A 166 15.36 -39.40 -37.77
C PRO A 166 16.02 -38.02 -37.92
N PHE A 167 15.25 -36.98 -37.64
CA PHE A 167 15.68 -35.59 -37.57
C PHE A 167 15.27 -34.98 -36.24
N TYR A 168 16.10 -34.08 -35.74
CA TYR A 168 15.83 -33.39 -34.48
C TYR A 168 15.86 -31.88 -34.68
N LEU A 169 14.80 -31.23 -34.22
CA LEU A 169 14.67 -29.79 -34.17
C LEU A 169 14.81 -29.34 -32.72
N SER A 170 15.70 -28.39 -32.48
CA SER A 170 15.94 -27.84 -31.14
C SER A 170 15.29 -26.48 -31.04
N PHE A 171 14.54 -26.25 -29.97
CA PHE A 171 13.94 -24.98 -29.61
C PHE A 171 14.66 -24.46 -28.36
N ASP A 172 15.14 -23.22 -28.47
CA ASP A 172 15.78 -22.53 -27.36
C ASP A 172 14.72 -21.70 -26.64
N PRO A 173 14.37 -22.05 -25.38
CA PRO A 173 13.41 -21.27 -24.59
C PRO A 173 13.98 -19.94 -24.11
N LEU A 174 15.30 -19.71 -24.23
CA LEU A 174 15.99 -18.46 -23.84
C LEU A 174 17.07 -18.10 -24.86
N PRO A 175 16.67 -17.72 -26.08
CA PRO A 175 17.62 -17.40 -27.11
C PRO A 175 18.44 -16.17 -26.72
N VAL A 176 19.75 -16.24 -26.89
CA VAL A 176 20.70 -15.17 -26.54
C VAL A 176 21.27 -14.42 -27.74
N SER A 177 20.95 -14.87 -28.96
CA SER A 177 21.53 -14.36 -30.21
C SER A 177 20.51 -14.40 -31.35
N GLU A 178 20.40 -13.29 -32.08
CA GLU A 178 19.52 -13.17 -33.26
C GLU A 178 19.95 -14.10 -34.41
N ALA A 179 21.25 -14.39 -34.53
CA ALA A 179 21.80 -15.19 -35.63
C ALA A 179 21.50 -16.70 -35.48
N ASP A 180 21.10 -17.13 -34.29
CA ASP A 180 20.96 -18.54 -33.93
C ASP A 180 19.50 -19.02 -33.93
N VAL A 181 18.54 -18.17 -34.33
CA VAL A 181 17.09 -18.42 -34.18
C VAL A 181 16.25 -18.13 -35.43
N LEU A 182 15.13 -18.84 -35.57
CA LEU A 182 14.10 -18.66 -36.59
C LEU A 182 12.70 -18.56 -35.95
N GLY A 183 11.73 -18.05 -36.71
CA GLY A 183 10.32 -18.01 -36.32
C GLY A 183 9.73 -16.64 -36.02
N SER A 184 10.50 -15.56 -36.25
CA SER A 184 10.04 -14.18 -36.12
C SER A 184 10.73 -13.28 -37.13
N VAL A 185 9.99 -12.33 -37.74
CA VAL A 185 10.60 -11.30 -38.59
C VAL A 185 11.20 -10.18 -37.75
N ALA A 186 10.82 -10.10 -36.47
CA ALA A 186 11.33 -9.19 -35.46
C ALA A 186 12.24 -9.92 -34.45
N THR A 187 13.19 -10.73 -34.94
CA THR A 187 14.08 -11.59 -34.13
C THR A 187 14.68 -10.89 -32.91
N LYS A 188 15.16 -9.66 -33.06
CA LYS A 188 15.68 -8.85 -31.96
C LYS A 188 14.68 -8.67 -30.82
N LYS A 189 13.43 -8.35 -31.13
CA LYS A 189 12.39 -8.15 -30.12
C LYS A 189 11.97 -9.47 -29.49
N ALA A 190 11.89 -10.55 -30.27
CA ALA A 190 11.62 -11.89 -29.75
C ALA A 190 12.71 -12.36 -28.77
N VAL A 191 13.99 -12.12 -29.10
CA VAL A 191 15.13 -12.39 -28.20
C VAL A 191 15.07 -11.53 -26.94
N GLN A 192 14.77 -10.23 -27.08
CA GLN A 192 14.61 -9.34 -25.92
C GLN A 192 13.48 -9.76 -24.98
N ALA A 193 12.39 -10.31 -25.55
CA ALA A 193 11.27 -10.87 -24.79
C ALA A 193 11.51 -12.31 -24.31
N SER A 194 12.68 -12.90 -24.58
CA SER A 194 13.04 -14.25 -24.13
C SER A 194 12.04 -15.32 -24.59
N LEU A 195 11.53 -15.20 -25.80
CA LEU A 195 10.55 -16.13 -26.36
C LEU A 195 11.23 -17.44 -26.77
N MET A 196 10.51 -18.57 -26.65
CA MET A 196 11.03 -19.82 -27.20
C MET A 196 11.05 -19.74 -28.73
N MET A 197 12.20 -20.10 -29.31
CA MET A 197 12.44 -19.98 -30.75
C MET A 197 13.08 -21.24 -31.31
N LEU A 198 12.84 -21.50 -32.60
CA LEU A 198 13.54 -22.57 -33.29
C LEU A 198 15.03 -22.22 -33.43
N SER A 199 15.93 -23.09 -32.95
CA SER A 199 17.36 -22.89 -33.01
C SER A 199 17.97 -23.45 -34.30
N VAL A 200 18.88 -22.68 -34.91
CA VAL A 200 19.57 -23.04 -36.17
C VAL A 200 20.92 -23.73 -35.91
N LYS A 201 21.35 -23.85 -34.65
CA LYS A 201 22.64 -24.48 -34.32
C LYS A 201 22.64 -25.96 -34.67
N SER A 202 23.29 -26.30 -35.77
CA SER A 202 23.62 -27.67 -36.13
C SER A 202 24.75 -28.17 -35.21
N GLY A 203 24.48 -29.21 -34.41
CA GLY A 203 25.52 -29.89 -33.63
C GLY A 203 25.25 -30.14 -32.15
N LEU A 204 24.01 -30.02 -31.66
CA LEU A 204 23.68 -30.49 -30.31
C LEU A 204 23.88 -32.02 -30.24
N VAL A 205 24.78 -32.49 -29.37
CA VAL A 205 24.99 -33.93 -29.14
C VAL A 205 23.96 -34.40 -28.13
N LEU A 206 22.96 -35.15 -28.60
CA LEU A 206 21.86 -35.64 -27.79
C LEU A 206 22.24 -36.94 -27.08
N SER A 207 22.75 -36.82 -25.86
CA SER A 207 22.99 -37.98 -25.00
C SER A 207 21.66 -38.45 -24.38
N PRO A 208 21.34 -39.76 -24.37
CA PRO A 208 20.11 -40.26 -23.76
C PRO A 208 19.96 -39.90 -22.27
N VAL A 209 21.07 -39.78 -21.53
CA VAL A 209 21.08 -39.34 -20.12
C VAL A 209 20.79 -37.84 -19.93
N THR A 210 20.80 -37.07 -21.02
CA THR A 210 20.49 -35.62 -21.05
C THR A 210 19.10 -35.35 -21.62
N LEU A 211 18.37 -36.39 -22.03
CA LEU A 211 17.04 -36.30 -22.63
C LEU A 211 15.98 -36.91 -21.72
N LEU A 212 14.96 -36.12 -21.45
CA LEU A 212 13.75 -36.58 -20.78
C LEU A 212 12.60 -36.61 -21.77
N LYS A 213 11.94 -37.76 -21.93
CA LYS A 213 10.76 -37.86 -22.79
C LYS A 213 9.59 -37.11 -22.18
N VAL A 214 8.91 -36.31 -23.00
CA VAL A 214 7.73 -35.54 -22.64
C VAL A 214 6.49 -36.23 -23.22
N LEU A 215 5.40 -36.24 -22.45
CA LEU A 215 4.11 -36.77 -22.89
C LEU A 215 3.61 -36.03 -24.14
N ASP A 216 3.14 -36.79 -25.12
CA ASP A 216 2.64 -36.21 -26.35
C ASP A 216 1.29 -35.53 -26.12
N PHE A 217 1.27 -34.20 -26.27
CA PHE A 217 0.05 -33.40 -26.30
C PHE A 217 -0.13 -32.84 -27.71
N ASN A 218 -1.31 -33.01 -28.30
CA ASN A 218 -1.62 -32.46 -29.61
C ASN A 218 -2.72 -31.39 -29.44
N PRO A 219 -2.33 -30.15 -29.08
CA PRO A 219 -3.31 -29.09 -28.89
C PRO A 219 -4.06 -28.82 -30.19
N GLN A 220 -5.36 -28.53 -30.06
CA GLN A 220 -6.08 -27.87 -31.13
C GLN A 220 -5.72 -26.37 -31.09
N PHE A 221 -5.37 -25.82 -32.24
CA PHE A 221 -4.89 -24.45 -32.36
C PHE A 221 -6.05 -23.48 -32.31
N GLU A 222 -6.26 -22.84 -31.17
CA GLU A 222 -6.81 -21.49 -31.18
C GLU A 222 -5.63 -20.52 -31.15
N THR A 223 -5.42 -19.80 -32.25
CA THR A 223 -4.40 -18.75 -32.32
C THR A 223 -4.82 -17.59 -31.42
N VAL A 224 -4.01 -17.31 -30.41
CA VAL A 224 -4.26 -16.23 -29.46
C VAL A 224 -3.13 -15.20 -29.55
N ARG A 225 -3.49 -13.93 -29.51
CA ARG A 225 -2.53 -12.83 -29.47
C ARG A 225 -1.83 -12.84 -28.11
N ALA A 226 -0.50 -12.78 -28.10
CA ALA A 226 0.26 -12.83 -26.87
C ALA A 226 0.00 -11.61 -25.98
N LEU A 227 -0.03 -11.81 -24.66
CA LEU A 227 -0.13 -10.70 -23.72
C LEU A 227 1.19 -9.92 -23.65
N GLY A 228 1.10 -8.60 -23.82
CA GLY A 228 2.24 -7.70 -23.62
C GLY A 228 2.14 -6.98 -22.28
N ALA A 229 3.18 -7.03 -21.44
CA ALA A 229 3.16 -6.35 -20.13
C ALA A 229 2.85 -4.84 -20.25
N SER A 230 3.35 -4.18 -21.29
CA SER A 230 3.10 -2.76 -21.56
C SER A 230 1.72 -2.45 -22.16
N SER A 231 0.96 -3.46 -22.59
CA SER A 231 -0.37 -3.28 -23.19
C SER A 231 -1.51 -3.26 -22.18
N HIS A 232 -1.22 -3.47 -20.89
CA HIS A 232 -2.26 -3.59 -19.86
C HIS A 232 -2.14 -2.44 -18.87
N THR A 233 -3.01 -1.45 -19.05
CA THR A 233 -3.12 -0.31 -18.13
C THR A 233 -4.17 -0.62 -17.07
N PRO A 234 -3.86 -0.47 -15.77
CA PRO A 234 -4.84 -0.69 -14.71
C PRO A 234 -5.99 0.32 -14.81
N LEU A 235 -7.23 -0.18 -14.81
CA LEU A 235 -8.44 0.63 -14.80
C LEU A 235 -8.98 0.74 -13.38
N TYR A 236 -8.81 1.90 -12.75
CA TYR A 236 -9.26 2.13 -11.38
C TYR A 236 -10.72 2.58 -11.33
N SER A 237 -11.50 1.98 -10.42
CA SER A 237 -12.81 2.50 -10.06
C SER A 237 -12.67 3.76 -9.21
N MET A 238 -13.67 4.65 -9.28
CA MET A 238 -13.79 5.72 -8.30
C MET A 238 -13.90 5.13 -6.89
N GLU A 239 -13.32 5.81 -5.90
CA GLU A 239 -13.49 5.41 -4.51
C GLU A 239 -14.95 5.57 -4.05
N THR A 240 -15.40 4.68 -3.18
CA THR A 240 -16.71 4.78 -2.53
C THR A 240 -16.64 5.58 -1.22
N GLY A 241 -17.80 6.08 -0.77
CA GLY A 241 -17.94 6.71 0.55
C GLY A 241 -17.47 8.17 0.64
N LEU A 242 -17.61 8.75 1.85
CA LEU A 242 -17.24 10.14 2.12
C LEU A 242 -15.76 10.41 1.83
N PRO A 243 -15.36 11.58 1.32
CA PRO A 243 -13.95 11.88 1.05
C PRO A 243 -13.09 11.88 2.32
N CYS A 244 -11.81 11.53 2.17
CA CYS A 244 -10.83 11.76 3.24
C CYS A 244 -10.60 13.26 3.40
N ALA A 245 -10.46 13.73 4.64
CA ALA A 245 -10.30 15.15 4.92
C ALA A 245 -9.08 15.38 5.81
N PHE A 246 -8.31 16.42 5.49
CA PHE A 246 -7.26 16.85 6.39
C PHE A 246 -7.85 17.53 7.62
N ALA A 247 -7.19 17.30 8.75
CA ALA A 247 -7.38 18.12 9.94
C ALA A 247 -7.16 19.61 9.62
N SER A 248 -7.91 20.50 10.26
CA SER A 248 -7.77 21.94 10.06
C SER A 248 -6.33 22.40 10.34
N GLY A 249 -5.71 23.09 9.39
CA GLY A 249 -4.32 23.55 9.49
C GLY A 249 -3.25 22.46 9.30
N SER A 250 -3.62 21.22 8.98
CA SER A 250 -2.69 20.13 8.71
C SER A 250 -2.71 19.69 7.25
N GLN A 251 -1.56 19.20 6.77
CA GLN A 251 -1.41 18.53 5.47
C GLN A 251 -0.97 17.06 5.62
N THR A 252 -0.78 16.60 6.86
CA THR A 252 -0.20 15.28 7.17
C THR A 252 -1.03 14.46 8.15
N VAL A 253 -2.06 15.07 8.75
CA VAL A 253 -2.97 14.45 9.71
C VAL A 253 -4.39 14.50 9.16
N VAL A 254 -5.06 13.36 9.17
CA VAL A 254 -6.42 13.18 8.64
C VAL A 254 -7.42 13.31 9.80
N SER A 255 -8.55 14.00 9.58
CA SER A 255 -9.60 14.16 10.59
C SER A 255 -10.53 12.93 10.72
N ASN A 256 -10.57 12.08 9.69
CA ASN A 256 -11.37 10.85 9.63
C ASN A 256 -10.50 9.60 9.38
N PRO A 257 -9.55 9.28 10.27
CA PRO A 257 -8.55 8.23 10.02
C PRO A 257 -9.14 6.83 9.86
N GLU A 258 -10.23 6.50 10.56
CA GLU A 258 -10.88 5.18 10.53
C GLU A 258 -11.86 5.01 9.36
N LEU A 259 -12.05 6.04 8.52
CA LEU A 259 -12.99 5.94 7.40
C LEU A 259 -12.45 4.96 6.36
N LEU A 260 -13.17 3.86 6.18
CA LEU A 260 -12.87 2.85 5.17
C LEU A 260 -13.13 3.41 3.76
N LYS A 261 -12.18 3.17 2.88
CA LYS A 261 -12.22 3.42 1.45
C LYS A 261 -12.13 2.10 0.72
N GLU A 262 -13.03 1.94 -0.23
CA GLU A 262 -13.01 0.82 -1.16
C GLU A 262 -12.83 1.35 -2.58
N SER A 263 -12.02 0.63 -3.35
CA SER A 263 -11.81 0.86 -4.77
C SER A 263 -11.47 -0.49 -5.40
N SER A 264 -11.59 -0.60 -6.71
CA SER A 264 -11.16 -1.77 -7.44
C SER A 264 -10.29 -1.37 -8.63
N VAL A 265 -9.45 -2.30 -9.06
CA VAL A 265 -8.74 -2.21 -10.34
C VAL A 265 -9.15 -3.40 -11.19
N SER A 266 -9.39 -3.17 -12.47
CA SER A 266 -9.59 -4.23 -13.47
C SER A 266 -8.61 -4.06 -14.62
N PHE A 267 -8.49 -5.11 -15.43
CA PHE A 267 -7.72 -5.15 -16.66
C PHE A 267 -8.61 -5.64 -17.79
N GLU A 268 -8.52 -5.00 -18.96
CA GLU A 268 -9.39 -5.32 -20.08
C GLU A 268 -8.93 -6.62 -20.78
N GLY A 269 -9.88 -7.55 -21.01
CA GLY A 269 -9.67 -8.73 -21.86
C GLY A 269 -8.76 -9.81 -21.28
N VAL A 270 -8.63 -9.89 -19.95
CA VAL A 270 -7.77 -10.85 -19.24
C VAL A 270 -8.40 -11.31 -17.92
N GLN A 271 -7.98 -12.48 -17.46
CA GLN A 271 -8.29 -13.01 -16.13
C GLN A 271 -7.19 -12.69 -15.13
N ILE A 272 -7.58 -12.35 -13.90
CA ILE A 272 -6.64 -12.16 -12.79
C ILE A 272 -6.50 -13.48 -12.02
N LYS A 273 -5.30 -14.07 -12.03
CA LYS A 273 -5.03 -15.34 -11.33
C LYS A 273 -4.53 -15.15 -9.90
N ASP A 274 -3.64 -14.20 -9.70
CA ASP A 274 -3.02 -13.93 -8.41
C ASP A 274 -2.61 -12.45 -8.29
N ALA A 275 -2.46 -11.97 -7.06
CA ALA A 275 -2.03 -10.63 -6.71
C ALA A 275 -1.17 -10.67 -5.44
N VAL A 276 0.13 -10.42 -5.60
CA VAL A 276 1.12 -10.49 -4.51
C VAL A 276 1.75 -9.12 -4.22
N PRO A 277 2.07 -8.79 -2.96
CA PRO A 277 2.73 -7.52 -2.62
C PRO A 277 4.08 -7.35 -3.33
N ALA A 278 4.24 -6.23 -4.03
CA ALA A 278 5.46 -5.86 -4.74
C ALA A 278 6.25 -4.79 -3.97
N SER A 279 7.58 -4.81 -4.10
CA SER A 279 8.43 -3.77 -3.53
C SER A 279 8.49 -2.55 -4.42
N ILE A 280 8.38 -1.36 -3.85
CA ILE A 280 8.58 -0.09 -4.56
C ILE A 280 10.01 0.36 -4.28
N ALA A 281 10.83 0.50 -5.33
CA ALA A 281 12.25 0.87 -5.20
C ALA A 281 13.02 0.00 -4.16
N GLY A 282 12.70 -1.29 -4.09
CA GLY A 282 13.30 -2.26 -3.16
C GLY A 282 12.79 -2.17 -1.71
N LYS A 283 11.81 -1.32 -1.40
CA LYS A 283 11.21 -1.18 -0.07
C LYS A 283 9.81 -1.77 -0.02
N ARG A 284 9.47 -2.38 1.12
CA ARG A 284 8.10 -2.73 1.52
C ARG A 284 7.69 -1.82 2.68
N LEU A 285 6.65 -1.02 2.50
CA LEU A 285 6.16 -0.13 3.56
C LEU A 285 5.39 -0.92 4.60
N LYS A 286 5.55 -0.55 5.88
CA LYS A 286 4.83 -1.21 6.97
C LYS A 286 3.34 -0.88 6.87
N ALA A 287 3.00 0.36 6.51
CA ALA A 287 1.62 0.80 6.31
C ALA A 287 0.85 -0.05 5.28
N CYS A 288 1.52 -0.74 4.33
CA CYS A 288 0.84 -1.58 3.34
C CYS A 288 0.17 -2.82 3.94
N SER A 289 0.51 -3.24 5.16
CA SER A 289 -0.24 -4.30 5.85
C SER A 289 -1.66 -3.88 6.23
N GLY A 290 -1.96 -2.58 6.22
CA GLY A 290 -3.29 -2.04 6.49
C GLY A 290 -4.21 -2.00 5.25
N VAL A 291 -3.76 -2.52 4.10
CA VAL A 291 -4.55 -2.60 2.87
C VAL A 291 -5.03 -4.05 2.68
N SER A 292 -6.34 -4.26 2.68
CA SER A 292 -6.95 -5.55 2.35
C SER A 292 -7.10 -5.68 0.83
N ILE A 293 -6.76 -6.85 0.30
CA ILE A 293 -6.92 -7.18 -1.12
C ILE A 293 -7.77 -8.43 -1.28
N GLN A 294 -8.69 -8.38 -2.24
CA GLN A 294 -9.48 -9.53 -2.66
C GLN A 294 -9.57 -9.57 -4.19
N ILE A 295 -9.25 -10.71 -4.78
CA ILE A 295 -9.47 -10.97 -6.21
C ILE A 295 -10.90 -11.46 -6.37
N LYS A 296 -11.67 -10.84 -7.27
CA LYS A 296 -13.01 -11.27 -7.67
C LYS A 296 -13.09 -11.23 -9.18
N GLU A 297 -13.15 -12.40 -9.81
CA GLU A 297 -13.28 -12.53 -11.27
C GLU A 297 -12.20 -11.75 -12.03
N ASP A 298 -12.57 -10.63 -12.66
CA ASP A 298 -11.76 -9.76 -13.51
C ASP A 298 -11.22 -8.51 -12.79
N LEU A 299 -11.48 -8.38 -11.49
CA LEU A 299 -11.07 -7.22 -10.71
C LEU A 299 -10.40 -7.57 -9.38
N VAL A 300 -9.53 -6.69 -8.93
CA VAL A 300 -8.93 -6.72 -7.60
C VAL A 300 -9.55 -5.59 -6.78
N LYS A 301 -10.19 -5.94 -5.66
CA LYS A 301 -10.76 -4.98 -4.70
C LYS A 301 -9.75 -4.64 -3.62
N PHE A 302 -9.65 -3.36 -3.30
CA PHE A 302 -8.88 -2.79 -2.20
C PHE A 302 -9.82 -2.28 -1.12
N GLY A 303 -9.44 -2.52 0.12
CA GLY A 303 -10.00 -1.87 1.30
C GLY A 303 -8.89 -1.27 2.12
N PHE A 304 -8.97 0.02 2.45
CA PHE A 304 -7.99 0.70 3.28
C PHE A 304 -8.61 1.92 3.96
N THR A 305 -8.11 2.33 5.12
CA THR A 305 -8.63 3.52 5.81
C THR A 305 -7.92 4.79 5.36
N CYS A 306 -8.53 5.97 5.55
CA CYS A 306 -7.87 7.24 5.28
C CYS A 306 -6.57 7.40 6.10
N GLY A 307 -6.51 6.82 7.30
CA GLY A 307 -5.30 6.74 8.13
C GLY A 307 -4.21 5.87 7.51
N THR A 308 -4.55 4.67 7.02
CA THR A 308 -3.62 3.81 6.28
C THR A 308 -3.06 4.53 5.07
N TYR A 309 -3.90 5.17 4.26
CA TYR A 309 -3.46 5.93 3.09
C TYR A 309 -2.48 7.06 3.48
N GLN A 310 -2.81 7.84 4.52
CA GLN A 310 -1.90 8.89 4.99
C GLN A 310 -0.58 8.34 5.52
N ALA A 311 -0.61 7.21 6.23
CA ALA A 311 0.61 6.55 6.70
C ALA A 311 1.52 6.14 5.54
N THR A 312 0.97 5.58 4.44
CA THR A 312 1.77 5.26 3.25
C THR A 312 2.44 6.49 2.63
N LYS A 313 1.73 7.64 2.60
CA LYS A 313 2.31 8.92 2.14
C LYS A 313 3.43 9.41 3.06
N ASN A 314 3.21 9.34 4.38
CA ASN A 314 4.19 9.80 5.38
C ASN A 314 5.46 8.93 5.40
N GLU A 315 5.36 7.63 5.06
CA GLU A 315 6.51 6.72 4.93
C GLU A 315 7.36 6.97 3.65
N GLY A 316 7.01 7.98 2.84
CA GLY A 316 7.92 8.56 1.85
C GLY A 316 7.82 7.98 0.44
N LEU A 317 6.70 7.37 0.07
CA LEU A 317 6.41 6.99 -1.30
C LEU A 317 5.15 7.69 -1.81
N GLU A 318 5.32 8.57 -2.79
CA GLU A 318 4.19 9.21 -3.51
C GLU A 318 3.30 8.17 -4.23
N ALA A 319 3.84 6.97 -4.48
CA ALA A 319 3.17 5.86 -5.15
C ALA A 319 2.34 4.95 -4.20
N GLY A 320 2.36 5.17 -2.89
CA GLY A 320 1.61 4.35 -1.93
C GLY A 320 2.11 2.90 -1.85
N CYS A 321 1.20 1.92 -1.96
CA CYS A 321 1.50 0.48 -1.96
C CYS A 321 1.39 -0.09 -3.38
N GLN A 322 2.16 -1.14 -3.71
CA GLN A 322 2.17 -1.75 -5.05
C GLN A 322 1.98 -3.26 -4.95
N TRP A 323 1.30 -3.82 -5.94
CA TRP A 323 1.11 -5.26 -6.09
C TRP A 323 1.46 -5.69 -7.51
N SER A 324 1.91 -6.93 -7.60
CA SER A 324 2.17 -7.63 -8.83
C SER A 324 1.02 -8.60 -9.05
N VAL A 325 0.37 -8.50 -10.21
CA VAL A 325 -0.77 -9.32 -10.60
C VAL A 325 -0.35 -10.19 -11.77
N LEU A 326 -0.75 -11.46 -11.70
CA LEU A 326 -0.63 -12.41 -12.78
C LEU A 326 -1.90 -12.35 -13.63
N LEU A 327 -1.76 -11.83 -14.85
CA LEU A 327 -2.82 -11.79 -15.85
C LEU A 327 -2.69 -13.01 -16.75
N ALA A 328 -3.80 -13.67 -17.04
CA ALA A 328 -3.88 -14.77 -17.99
C ALA A 328 -4.84 -14.42 -19.12
N ASN A 329 -4.53 -14.86 -20.34
CA ASN A 329 -5.42 -14.68 -21.46
C ASN A 329 -6.68 -15.55 -21.29
N ASP A 330 -7.86 -14.99 -21.55
CA ASP A 330 -9.13 -15.72 -21.40
C ASP A 330 -9.24 -16.93 -22.33
N LYS A 331 -8.59 -16.86 -23.49
CA LYS A 331 -8.63 -17.91 -24.53
C LYS A 331 -7.46 -18.89 -24.44
N ASP A 332 -6.36 -18.49 -23.78
CA ASP A 332 -5.19 -19.33 -23.56
C ASP A 332 -4.66 -19.07 -22.15
N PRO A 333 -5.15 -19.79 -21.11
CA PRO A 333 -4.72 -19.55 -19.74
C PRO A 333 -3.23 -19.80 -19.47
N GLU A 334 -2.48 -20.39 -20.43
CA GLU A 334 -1.03 -20.53 -20.33
C GLU A 334 -0.25 -19.30 -20.84
N ASP A 335 -0.92 -18.38 -21.54
CA ASP A 335 -0.39 -17.08 -21.92
C ASP A 335 -0.60 -16.11 -20.75
N GLU A 336 0.44 -16.00 -19.93
CA GLU A 336 0.44 -15.22 -18.71
C GLU A 336 1.44 -14.07 -18.79
N VAL A 337 1.07 -12.95 -18.19
CA VAL A 337 1.98 -11.82 -18.00
C VAL A 337 1.84 -11.24 -16.61
N GLN A 338 2.99 -10.94 -16.01
CA GLN A 338 3.03 -10.24 -14.74
C GLN A 338 3.01 -8.72 -14.96
N VAL A 339 2.02 -8.05 -14.38
CA VAL A 339 1.87 -6.59 -14.44
C VAL A 339 1.79 -6.05 -13.03
N THR A 340 2.34 -4.87 -12.79
CA THR A 340 2.22 -4.23 -11.48
C THR A 340 1.25 -3.06 -11.51
N PHE A 341 0.48 -2.89 -10.44
CA PHE A 341 -0.35 -1.71 -10.22
C PHE A 341 -0.14 -1.16 -8.80
N GLY A 342 -0.49 0.11 -8.61
CA GLY A 342 -0.36 0.81 -7.34
C GLY A 342 -1.72 1.02 -6.66
N MET A 343 -1.68 1.35 -5.38
CA MET A 343 -2.87 1.80 -4.65
C MET A 343 -3.46 3.03 -5.38
N PRO A 344 -4.79 3.10 -5.57
CA PRO A 344 -5.41 4.25 -6.21
C PRO A 344 -5.13 5.53 -5.42
N ARG A 345 -4.90 6.63 -6.15
CA ARG A 345 -4.67 7.94 -5.53
C ARG A 345 -5.98 8.48 -4.97
N LEU A 346 -6.05 8.63 -3.66
CA LEU A 346 -7.14 9.36 -3.02
C LEU A 346 -6.95 10.87 -3.11
N SER A 347 -8.06 11.54 -3.39
CA SER A 347 -8.21 12.99 -3.24
C SER A 347 -8.60 13.31 -1.80
N TYR A 348 -7.91 14.30 -1.21
CA TYR A 348 -8.31 14.85 0.07
C TYR A 348 -9.16 16.09 -0.15
N LEU A 349 -10.25 16.23 0.62
CA LEU A 349 -10.81 17.57 0.83
C LEU A 349 -9.78 18.41 1.59
N GLY A 350 -9.51 19.61 1.06
CA GLY A 350 -8.72 20.62 1.77
C GLY A 350 -9.34 20.94 3.14
N SER A 351 -8.54 21.53 4.04
CA SER A 351 -8.89 21.74 5.45
C SER A 351 -10.35 22.19 5.62
N MET A 352 -11.22 21.28 6.06
CA MET A 352 -12.62 21.62 6.25
C MET A 352 -12.71 22.52 7.49
N SER A 353 -12.85 23.82 7.26
CA SER A 353 -13.03 24.84 8.30
C SER A 353 -14.41 24.77 8.98
N ARG A 354 -15.31 23.88 8.53
CA ARG A 354 -16.64 23.69 9.09
C ARG A 354 -16.96 22.20 9.14
N GLY A 355 -16.78 21.57 10.30
CA GLY A 355 -17.11 20.16 10.49
C GLY A 355 -16.19 19.37 11.42
N TRP A 356 -15.39 20.01 12.27
CA TRP A 356 -14.47 19.35 13.21
C TRP A 356 -15.16 18.34 14.16
N MET A 357 -16.49 18.36 14.26
CA MET A 357 -17.22 17.75 15.37
C MET A 357 -18.54 17.05 15.02
N SER A 358 -18.97 17.02 13.76
CA SER A 358 -20.19 16.25 13.40
C SER A 358 -19.96 14.73 13.32
N GLY A 359 -18.75 14.24 13.63
CA GLY A 359 -18.43 12.83 13.69
C GLY A 359 -17.36 12.50 14.75
N LYS A 360 -17.83 11.99 15.90
CA LYS A 360 -17.11 11.24 16.95
C LYS A 360 -15.74 11.77 17.43
N ASP A 361 -15.79 12.55 18.51
CA ASP A 361 -14.85 12.67 19.64
C ASP A 361 -13.35 12.48 19.37
N ALA A 362 -12.70 13.50 18.79
CA ALA A 362 -11.23 13.59 18.74
C ALA A 362 -10.57 13.77 20.13
N VAL A 363 -11.34 14.12 21.16
CA VAL A 363 -10.87 14.32 22.55
C VAL A 363 -11.18 13.06 23.36
N VAL A 364 -10.17 12.53 24.05
CA VAL A 364 -10.33 11.36 24.92
C VAL A 364 -11.20 11.72 26.12
N LYS A 365 -12.24 10.93 26.38
CA LYS A 365 -13.15 11.13 27.52
C LYS A 365 -12.44 10.74 28.82
N SER A 366 -12.41 11.65 29.79
CA SER A 366 -11.79 11.42 31.10
C SER A 366 -12.78 10.79 32.08
N GLU A 367 -12.41 9.67 32.70
CA GLU A 367 -13.29 8.99 33.67
C GLU A 367 -13.62 9.86 34.90
N ILE A 368 -12.77 10.84 35.21
CA ILE A 368 -12.95 11.75 36.35
C ILE A 368 -13.65 13.08 35.99
N ASN A 369 -14.31 13.14 34.83
CA ASN A 369 -15.01 14.34 34.39
C ASN A 369 -16.13 14.74 35.37
N PRO A 370 -16.12 15.98 35.92
CA PRO A 370 -17.01 16.36 37.02
C PRO A 370 -18.50 16.40 36.62
N ILE A 371 -18.80 16.63 35.35
CA ILE A 371 -20.16 16.64 34.80
C ILE A 371 -20.67 15.21 34.67
N ARG A 372 -19.86 14.33 34.08
CA ARG A 372 -20.17 12.91 33.90
C ARG A 372 -20.36 12.20 35.24
N LEU A 373 -19.51 12.50 36.21
CA LEU A 373 -19.59 11.98 37.57
C LEU A 373 -20.67 12.67 38.43
N LYS A 374 -21.33 13.72 37.92
CA LYS A 374 -22.31 14.52 38.66
C LYS A 374 -21.77 15.06 39.99
N SER A 375 -20.46 15.33 40.04
CA SER A 375 -19.78 15.88 41.23
C SER A 375 -20.02 17.38 41.42
N ILE A 376 -20.50 18.05 40.36
CA ILE A 376 -20.96 19.43 40.40
C ILE A 376 -22.42 19.52 39.92
N ALA A 377 -23.19 20.45 40.47
CA ALA A 377 -24.51 20.78 39.97
C ALA A 377 -24.41 21.69 38.73
N LEU A 378 -25.13 21.35 37.65
CA LEU A 378 -25.26 22.19 36.47
C LEU A 378 -26.66 22.82 36.44
N ASN A 379 -26.73 24.14 36.55
CA ASN A 379 -28.01 24.86 36.65
C ASN A 379 -28.28 25.68 35.37
N GLY A 380 -29.43 25.45 34.73
CA GLY A 380 -29.91 26.27 33.62
C GLY A 380 -29.34 25.95 32.24
N PHE A 381 -28.44 24.96 32.11
CA PHE A 381 -27.90 24.53 30.81
C PHE A 381 -28.83 23.55 30.09
N ASN A 382 -28.93 23.67 28.76
CA ASN A 382 -29.59 22.67 27.93
C ASN A 382 -28.64 21.51 27.58
N THR A 383 -29.18 20.42 27.01
CA THR A 383 -28.41 19.20 26.67
C THR A 383 -27.17 19.47 25.82
N SER A 384 -27.27 20.31 24.79
CA SER A 384 -26.14 20.62 23.91
C SER A 384 -25.04 21.40 24.65
N GLN A 385 -25.42 22.33 25.52
CA GLN A 385 -24.48 23.07 26.35
C GLN A 385 -23.80 22.17 27.37
N VAL A 386 -24.53 21.23 27.98
CA VAL A 386 -23.94 20.24 28.91
C VAL A 386 -22.91 19.37 28.19
N ALA A 387 -23.23 18.85 27.00
CA ALA A 387 -22.29 18.03 26.21
C ALA A 387 -21.03 18.81 25.82
N PHE A 388 -21.19 20.09 25.44
CA PHE A 388 -20.07 20.97 25.14
C PHE A 388 -19.18 21.24 26.37
N LEU A 389 -19.78 21.49 27.53
CA LEU A 389 -19.03 21.67 28.79
C LEU A 389 -18.31 20.38 29.20
N GLU A 390 -18.96 19.22 29.06
CA GLU A 390 -18.35 17.93 29.33
C GLU A 390 -17.07 17.77 28.50
N LYS A 391 -17.11 18.13 27.22
CA LYS A 391 -15.94 18.13 26.34
C LYS A 391 -14.87 19.14 26.78
N ALA A 392 -15.24 20.36 27.18
CA ALA A 392 -14.27 21.34 27.67
C ALA A 392 -13.53 20.82 28.91
N PHE A 393 -14.23 20.16 29.83
CA PHE A 393 -13.62 19.49 30.98
C PHE A 393 -12.71 18.32 30.58
N ASP A 394 -13.08 17.51 29.59
CA ASP A 394 -12.21 16.44 29.08
C ASP A 394 -10.88 17.03 28.55
N VAL A 395 -10.92 18.18 27.85
CA VAL A 395 -9.69 18.87 27.40
C VAL A 395 -8.87 19.41 28.57
N ILE A 396 -9.49 20.03 29.58
CA ILE A 396 -8.79 20.51 30.78
C ILE A 396 -8.08 19.35 31.49
N LEU A 397 -8.78 18.22 31.64
CA LEU A 397 -8.30 17.05 32.36
C LEU A 397 -7.12 16.37 31.66
N ASP A 398 -7.09 16.35 30.34
CA ASP A 398 -5.97 15.78 29.57
C ASP A 398 -4.78 16.74 29.51
N VAL A 399 -5.03 18.03 29.25
CA VAL A 399 -3.96 18.99 28.98
C VAL A 399 -3.38 19.61 30.25
N SER A 400 -4.19 19.80 31.29
CA SER A 400 -3.80 20.47 32.54
C SER A 400 -4.38 19.76 33.77
N PRO A 401 -4.06 18.46 33.98
CA PRO A 401 -4.59 17.69 35.10
C PRO A 401 -4.23 18.30 36.47
N ASP A 402 -3.08 18.96 36.58
CA ASP A 402 -2.61 19.59 37.82
C ASP A 402 -3.50 20.76 38.24
N VAL A 403 -3.89 21.60 37.28
CA VAL A 403 -4.81 22.73 37.49
C VAL A 403 -6.16 22.23 37.96
N TYR A 404 -6.69 21.19 37.31
CA TYR A 404 -7.93 20.57 37.73
C TYR A 404 -7.84 20.06 39.17
N ARG A 405 -6.78 19.34 39.52
CA ARG A 405 -6.59 18.80 40.87
C ARG A 405 -6.44 19.88 41.93
N GLN A 406 -5.73 20.96 41.62
CA GLN A 406 -5.42 22.02 42.58
C GLN A 406 -6.60 22.95 42.83
N ASP A 407 -7.30 23.36 41.77
CA ASP A 407 -8.25 24.46 41.83
C ASP A 407 -9.71 24.01 41.70
N PHE A 408 -9.96 22.86 41.05
CA PHE A 408 -11.32 22.39 40.79
C PHE A 408 -11.75 21.25 41.73
N ALA A 409 -10.97 20.17 41.76
CA ALA A 409 -11.34 18.90 42.39
C ALA A 409 -11.63 19.07 43.89
N GLY A 410 -12.81 18.64 44.32
CA GLY A 410 -13.22 18.71 45.73
C GLY A 410 -13.55 20.11 46.26
N TYR A 411 -13.43 21.16 45.45
CA TYR A 411 -13.73 22.55 45.84
C TYR A 411 -15.00 23.08 45.18
N MET A 412 -15.08 22.97 43.85
CA MET A 412 -16.21 23.48 43.07
C MET A 412 -17.45 22.62 43.27
N LYS A 413 -18.60 23.25 43.53
CA LYS A 413 -19.89 22.58 43.79
C LYS A 413 -20.91 22.77 42.69
N ALA A 414 -20.85 23.89 41.96
CA ALA A 414 -21.84 24.18 40.93
C ALA A 414 -21.29 25.06 39.80
N ALA A 415 -21.86 24.88 38.62
CA ALA A 415 -21.80 25.84 37.52
C ALA A 415 -23.22 26.23 37.12
N SER A 416 -23.45 27.52 36.87
CA SER A 416 -24.76 28.05 36.50
C SER A 416 -24.68 28.81 35.18
N LEU A 417 -25.73 28.72 34.36
CA LEU A 417 -25.89 29.55 33.17
C LEU A 417 -26.40 30.95 33.56
N GLY A 418 -25.65 31.99 33.18
CA GLY A 418 -26.04 33.38 33.38
C GLY A 418 -26.53 34.04 32.10
N THR A 419 -27.63 34.79 32.20
CA THR A 419 -28.20 35.60 31.09
C THR A 419 -28.44 37.05 31.46
N THR A 420 -28.23 37.42 32.72
CA THR A 420 -28.51 38.76 33.28
C THR A 420 -27.29 39.29 34.05
N GLY A 421 -27.35 40.56 34.49
CA GLY A 421 -26.25 41.19 35.25
C GLY A 421 -24.98 41.30 34.43
N ALA A 422 -23.84 40.81 34.95
CA ALA A 422 -22.57 40.78 34.23
C ALA A 422 -22.67 40.03 32.89
N CYS A 423 -23.47 38.97 32.82
CA CYS A 423 -23.68 38.20 31.59
C CYS A 423 -24.54 38.91 30.53
N ALA A 424 -25.11 40.09 30.84
CA ALA A 424 -25.79 40.93 29.85
C ALA A 424 -24.81 41.84 29.08
N GLN A 425 -23.56 41.96 29.53
CA GLN A 425 -22.54 42.76 28.88
C GLN A 425 -21.89 41.98 27.72
N SER A 426 -21.65 42.67 26.61
CA SER A 426 -21.00 42.08 25.44
C SER A 426 -19.58 41.60 25.78
N GLY A 427 -19.24 40.38 25.38
CA GLY A 427 -17.90 39.79 25.54
C GLY A 427 -17.64 39.12 26.90
N VAL A 428 -18.57 39.18 27.85
CA VAL A 428 -18.41 38.47 29.15
C VAL A 428 -18.72 37.00 28.96
N MET A 429 -17.72 36.14 29.22
CA MET A 429 -17.85 34.68 29.07
C MET A 429 -18.20 33.98 30.39
N GLY A 430 -17.83 34.56 31.53
CA GLY A 430 -18.15 34.04 32.85
C GLY A 430 -17.88 35.04 33.96
N PHE A 431 -18.25 34.67 35.19
CA PHE A 431 -17.84 35.35 36.41
C PHE A 431 -17.94 34.40 37.62
N ALA A 432 -17.19 34.70 38.69
CA ALA A 432 -17.34 34.05 39.99
C ALA A 432 -17.18 35.05 41.14
N SER A 433 -17.78 34.72 42.30
CA SER A 433 -17.52 35.47 43.53
C SER A 433 -16.19 35.06 44.12
N VAL A 434 -15.38 36.05 44.53
CA VAL A 434 -14.07 35.79 45.13
C VAL A 434 -14.24 35.01 46.44
N GLY A 435 -13.62 33.83 46.53
CA GLY A 435 -13.75 32.93 47.70
C GLY A 435 -15.03 32.07 47.70
N GLY A 436 -15.79 32.06 46.61
CA GLY A 436 -16.98 31.21 46.44
C GLY A 436 -16.66 29.76 46.03
N ASN A 437 -17.68 28.93 45.85
CA ASN A 437 -17.52 27.53 45.38
C ASN A 437 -18.38 27.21 44.15
N SER A 438 -18.76 28.26 43.41
CA SER A 438 -19.56 28.17 42.19
C SER A 438 -19.10 29.18 41.16
N ILE A 439 -19.19 28.81 39.88
CA ILE A 439 -18.94 29.71 38.75
C ILE A 439 -20.25 29.96 37.99
N THR A 440 -20.35 31.13 37.35
CA THR A 440 -21.41 31.42 36.38
C THR A 440 -20.79 31.53 35.00
N LEU A 441 -21.32 30.79 34.03
CA LEU A 441 -20.91 30.83 32.63
C LEU A 441 -22.00 31.54 31.82
N CYS A 442 -21.62 32.54 31.03
CA CYS A 442 -22.58 33.39 30.34
C CYS A 442 -23.04 32.79 29.00
N GLN A 443 -24.28 33.06 28.60
CA GLN A 443 -24.85 32.56 27.33
C GLN A 443 -23.99 32.91 26.10
N TYR A 444 -23.26 34.03 26.13
CA TYR A 444 -22.34 34.45 25.07
C TYR A 444 -21.30 33.38 24.71
N MET A 445 -20.83 32.60 25.69
CA MET A 445 -19.88 31.50 25.49
C MET A 445 -20.43 30.39 24.58
N PHE A 446 -21.76 30.30 24.43
CA PHE A 446 -22.47 29.26 23.70
C PHE A 446 -23.13 29.77 22.40
N GLY A 447 -22.54 30.78 21.73
CA GLY A 447 -23.05 31.33 20.47
C GLY A 447 -23.09 30.31 19.30
N SER A 448 -23.30 30.78 18.07
CA SER A 448 -23.51 29.93 16.86
C SER A 448 -22.31 29.05 16.42
N GLY A 449 -21.27 28.91 17.25
CA GLY A 449 -20.06 28.14 17.02
C GLY A 449 -19.72 27.15 18.14
N ILE A 450 -20.71 26.68 18.93
CA ILE A 450 -20.54 25.51 19.79
C ILE A 450 -19.95 24.40 18.90
N ASP A 451 -18.80 23.85 19.30
CA ASP A 451 -18.00 22.87 18.55
C ASP A 451 -16.88 23.38 17.62
N SER A 452 -16.47 24.65 17.70
CA SER A 452 -15.19 25.09 17.10
C SER A 452 -14.00 24.89 18.06
N PRO A 453 -12.74 24.76 17.54
CA PRO A 453 -11.55 24.78 18.38
C PRO A 453 -11.45 26.02 19.27
N SER A 454 -11.80 27.19 18.74
CA SER A 454 -11.79 28.46 19.49
C SER A 454 -12.84 28.49 20.59
N ALA A 455 -14.03 27.94 20.36
CA ALA A 455 -15.06 27.84 21.38
C ALA A 455 -14.63 26.91 22.51
N VAL A 456 -14.06 25.74 22.20
CA VAL A 456 -13.61 24.79 23.23
C VAL A 456 -12.47 25.36 24.06
N VAL A 457 -11.44 25.94 23.41
CA VAL A 457 -10.34 26.60 24.12
C VAL A 457 -10.84 27.76 24.97
N GLY A 458 -11.67 28.64 24.41
CA GLY A 458 -12.22 29.78 25.14
C GLY A 458 -13.06 29.37 26.35
N ALA A 459 -13.90 28.33 26.21
CA ALA A 459 -14.69 27.81 27.32
C ALA A 459 -13.80 27.17 28.41
N ALA A 460 -12.82 26.35 28.03
CA ALA A 460 -11.91 25.73 28.98
C ALA A 460 -11.05 26.76 29.72
N HIS A 461 -10.48 27.74 29.00
CA HIS A 461 -9.77 28.86 29.61
C HIS A 461 -10.66 29.62 30.59
N THR A 462 -11.88 29.99 30.17
CA THR A 462 -12.83 30.71 31.02
C THR A 462 -13.16 29.92 32.28
N ILE A 463 -13.39 28.61 32.19
CA ILE A 463 -13.66 27.77 33.36
C ILE A 463 -12.48 27.84 34.34
N VAL A 464 -11.25 27.67 33.86
CA VAL A 464 -10.06 27.76 34.73
C VAL A 464 -9.95 29.14 35.37
N HIS A 465 -10.14 30.20 34.58
CA HIS A 465 -10.13 31.59 35.06
C HIS A 465 -11.14 31.83 36.19
N GLU A 466 -12.40 31.48 35.97
CA GLU A 466 -13.45 31.74 36.95
C GLU A 466 -13.30 30.89 38.22
N VAL A 467 -12.71 29.71 38.10
CA VAL A 467 -12.38 28.87 39.25
C VAL A 467 -11.29 29.53 40.10
N ARG A 468 -10.31 30.23 39.50
CA ARG A 468 -9.31 31.01 40.26
C ARG A 468 -9.97 32.12 41.06
N HIS A 469 -10.94 32.83 40.48
CA HIS A 469 -11.75 33.78 41.24
C HIS A 469 -12.45 33.10 42.42
N ALA A 470 -13.15 31.97 42.18
CA ALA A 470 -13.79 31.20 43.24
C ALA A 470 -12.78 30.82 44.35
N ARG A 471 -11.54 30.45 44.00
CA ARG A 471 -10.45 30.13 44.94
C ARG A 471 -9.87 31.32 45.71
N GLY A 472 -10.36 32.55 45.48
CA GLY A 472 -9.96 33.74 46.22
C GLY A 472 -8.94 34.62 45.50
N PHE A 473 -8.62 34.33 44.24
CA PHE A 473 -7.67 35.13 43.46
C PHE A 473 -8.39 36.28 42.74
N PHE A 474 -7.72 37.43 42.69
CA PHE A 474 -8.16 38.59 41.91
C PHE A 474 -7.42 38.64 40.57
N HIS A 475 -7.88 39.50 39.66
CA HIS A 475 -7.12 39.81 38.45
C HIS A 475 -5.73 40.36 38.80
N ASP A 476 -4.73 39.97 38.03
CA ASP A 476 -3.32 40.31 38.28
C ASP A 476 -3.06 41.83 38.29
N VAL A 477 -3.82 42.59 37.51
CA VAL A 477 -3.79 44.07 37.51
C VAL A 477 -4.28 44.67 38.83
N ASP A 478 -5.25 44.03 39.49
CA ASP A 478 -5.85 44.53 40.73
C ASP A 478 -5.01 44.21 41.98
N ARG A 479 -4.04 43.31 41.83
CA ARG A 479 -3.14 42.86 42.90
C ARG A 479 -1.68 42.84 42.43
N PRO A 480 -1.01 44.01 42.46
CA PRO A 480 0.39 44.14 42.06
C PRO A 480 1.38 43.22 42.80
N ALA A 481 1.01 42.78 44.00
CA ALA A 481 1.83 41.90 44.85
C ALA A 481 1.84 40.43 44.40
N TYR A 482 0.95 40.01 43.50
CA TYR A 482 1.04 38.66 42.93
C TYR A 482 2.28 38.52 42.07
N GLU A 483 2.83 37.30 42.06
CA GLU A 483 3.75 36.90 41.00
C GLU A 483 3.10 37.17 39.64
N PRO A 484 3.82 37.71 38.64
CA PRO A 484 3.23 37.95 37.34
C PRO A 484 2.61 36.69 36.73
N CYS A 485 1.32 36.76 36.38
CA CYS A 485 0.47 35.63 35.96
C CYS A 485 0.15 34.62 37.07
N GLY A 486 0.26 35.00 38.34
CA GLY A 486 -0.09 34.18 39.51
C GLY A 486 -1.51 34.37 40.02
N GLY A 487 -2.22 35.41 39.56
CA GLY A 487 -3.62 35.69 39.88
C GLY A 487 -4.60 34.83 39.06
N THR A 488 -5.54 35.47 38.37
CA THR A 488 -6.44 34.79 37.43
C THR A 488 -5.82 34.57 36.06
N ALA A 489 -4.82 35.38 35.66
CA ALA A 489 -4.04 35.15 34.43
C ALA A 489 -3.24 33.83 34.49
N PHE A 490 -3.25 33.14 35.64
CA PHE A 490 -2.81 31.75 35.74
C PHE A 490 -3.59 30.81 34.81
N ALA A 491 -4.81 31.15 34.40
CA ALA A 491 -5.58 30.38 33.41
C ALA A 491 -4.81 30.16 32.09
N ASN A 492 -3.89 31.05 31.74
CA ASN A 492 -2.98 30.89 30.61
C ASN A 492 -2.09 29.65 30.67
N VAL A 493 -1.92 29.02 31.83
CA VAL A 493 -1.23 27.72 31.94
C VAL A 493 -1.92 26.65 31.07
N PHE A 494 -3.26 26.73 30.93
CA PHE A 494 -4.02 25.83 30.07
C PHE A 494 -3.65 26.04 28.60
N ASP A 495 -3.64 27.28 28.13
CA ASP A 495 -3.26 27.61 26.75
C ASP A 495 -1.80 27.25 26.48
N HIS A 496 -0.90 27.56 27.42
CA HIS A 496 0.50 27.14 27.38
C HIS A 496 0.62 25.62 27.23
N ASN A 497 -0.12 24.85 28.02
CA ASN A 497 0.00 23.39 27.99
C ASN A 497 -0.54 22.81 26.68
N ILE A 498 -1.56 23.41 26.05
CA ILE A 498 -1.97 23.01 24.68
C ILE A 498 -0.80 23.22 23.70
N VAL A 499 -0.15 24.37 23.77
CA VAL A 499 0.86 24.78 22.79
C VAL A 499 2.20 24.05 22.98
N ALA A 500 2.65 23.90 24.22
CA ALA A 500 4.01 23.52 24.56
C ALA A 500 4.15 22.09 25.13
N VAL A 501 3.07 21.52 25.70
CA VAL A 501 3.16 20.27 26.48
C VAL A 501 2.34 19.14 25.86
N CYS A 502 1.17 19.44 25.33
CA CYS A 502 0.20 18.43 24.93
C CYS A 502 0.67 17.60 23.72
N LYS A 503 0.58 16.27 23.85
CA LYS A 503 0.95 15.29 22.83
C LYS A 503 -0.25 14.56 22.20
N SER A 504 -1.46 14.79 22.71
CA SER A 504 -2.69 14.17 22.21
C SER A 504 -2.95 14.60 20.77
N SER A 505 -3.51 13.71 19.97
CA SER A 505 -3.72 13.90 18.51
C SER A 505 -4.57 15.13 18.17
N TYR A 506 -5.41 15.59 19.09
CA TYR A 506 -6.24 16.78 18.91
C TYR A 506 -5.54 18.11 19.28
N CYS A 507 -4.41 18.08 19.99
CA CYS A 507 -3.76 19.30 20.49
C CYS A 507 -3.20 20.22 19.39
N PRO A 508 -2.63 19.71 18.28
CA PRO A 508 -2.32 20.56 17.13
C PRO A 508 -3.54 21.31 16.57
N LEU A 509 -4.75 20.77 16.72
CA LEU A 509 -6.00 21.39 16.27
C LEU A 509 -6.42 22.58 17.14
N LEU A 510 -6.03 22.56 18.41
CA LEU A 510 -6.34 23.61 19.38
C LEU A 510 -5.26 24.68 19.45
N LYS A 511 -4.03 24.37 19.02
CA LYS A 511 -2.84 25.21 19.16
C LYS A 511 -3.07 26.67 18.76
N SER A 512 -3.55 26.94 17.55
CA SER A 512 -3.75 28.34 17.11
C SER A 512 -4.79 29.08 17.95
N SER A 513 -5.84 28.39 18.40
CA SER A 513 -6.85 28.97 19.29
C SER A 513 -6.29 29.24 20.69
N ALA A 514 -5.44 28.36 21.21
CA ALA A 514 -4.74 28.54 22.48
C ALA A 514 -3.74 29.70 22.42
N GLU A 515 -2.97 29.81 21.33
CA GLU A 515 -2.10 30.97 21.10
C GLU A 515 -2.88 32.29 21.09
N GLY A 516 -4.01 32.34 20.37
CA GLY A 516 -4.87 33.52 20.34
C GLY A 516 -5.53 33.84 21.67
N SER A 517 -6.00 32.81 22.39
CA SER A 517 -6.59 32.93 23.73
C SER A 517 -5.58 33.52 24.72
N TYR A 518 -4.36 32.96 24.75
CA TYR A 518 -3.27 33.46 25.58
C TYR A 518 -2.95 34.92 25.30
N LEU A 519 -2.79 35.29 24.03
CA LEU A 519 -2.48 36.67 23.63
C LEU A 519 -3.59 37.63 24.01
N ASN A 520 -4.85 37.20 23.92
CA ASN A 520 -5.99 38.02 24.31
C ASN A 520 -6.04 38.23 25.83
N ASP A 521 -5.89 37.17 26.62
CA ASP A 521 -5.95 37.30 28.08
C ASP A 521 -4.76 38.11 28.64
N ILE A 522 -3.53 37.85 28.19
CA ILE A 522 -2.37 38.65 28.66
C ILE A 522 -2.53 40.14 28.34
N ASN A 523 -3.09 40.48 27.18
CA ASN A 523 -3.34 41.87 26.79
C ASN A 523 -4.60 42.46 27.44
N TYR A 524 -5.48 41.64 28.01
CA TYR A 524 -6.62 42.08 28.81
C TYR A 524 -6.20 42.28 30.27
N SER A 525 -5.65 41.24 30.89
CA SER A 525 -5.32 41.14 32.31
C SER A 525 -4.11 41.99 32.72
N LEU A 526 -3.20 42.34 31.80
CA LEU A 526 -1.96 43.09 32.11
C LEU A 526 -1.65 44.18 31.06
N LYS A 527 -2.68 44.77 30.45
CA LYS A 527 -2.50 45.81 29.42
C LYS A 527 -1.70 47.00 29.93
N GLY A 528 -0.57 47.30 29.29
CA GLY A 528 0.28 48.41 29.68
C GLY A 528 1.08 48.19 30.97
N ASP A 529 0.97 47.01 31.59
CA ASP A 529 1.77 46.59 32.73
C ASP A 529 2.96 45.73 32.26
N ASP A 530 4.19 46.16 32.52
CA ASP A 530 5.40 45.46 32.09
C ASP A 530 5.62 44.13 32.81
N ARG A 531 4.87 43.84 33.88
CA ARG A 531 4.87 42.53 34.54
C ARG A 531 4.46 41.40 33.59
N ARG A 532 3.75 41.68 32.49
CA ARG A 532 3.47 40.67 31.46
C ARG A 532 4.72 40.07 30.80
N PHE A 533 5.89 40.69 30.96
CA PHE A 533 7.18 40.19 30.47
C PHE A 533 8.07 39.62 31.59
N ALA A 534 7.50 39.29 32.76
CA ALA A 534 8.21 38.74 33.91
C ALA A 534 7.54 37.48 34.46
N GLY A 535 8.18 36.81 35.43
CA GLY A 535 7.62 35.67 36.18
C GLY A 535 7.10 34.53 35.29
N LEU A 536 5.95 33.97 35.67
CA LEU A 536 5.27 32.90 34.94
C LEU A 536 4.87 33.35 33.53
N CYS A 537 4.47 34.62 33.35
CA CYS A 537 4.13 35.16 32.05
C CYS A 537 5.30 34.99 31.06
N LYS A 538 6.51 35.40 31.44
CA LYS A 538 7.70 35.29 30.57
C LYS A 538 8.11 33.84 30.32
N GLN A 539 8.01 33.00 31.34
CA GLN A 539 8.31 31.58 31.22
C GLN A 539 7.42 30.93 30.16
N TRP A 540 6.10 31.14 30.23
CA TRP A 540 5.16 30.57 29.27
C TRP A 540 5.33 31.14 27.87
N GLN A 541 5.57 32.44 27.71
CA GLN A 541 5.88 33.07 26.41
C GLN A 541 7.09 32.40 25.76
N THR A 542 8.16 32.21 26.53
CA THR A 542 9.39 31.59 26.05
C THR A 542 9.13 30.15 25.60
N ASN A 543 8.40 29.37 26.38
CA ASN A 543 8.06 27.99 26.06
C ASN A 543 7.17 27.87 24.80
N MET A 544 6.27 28.82 24.59
CA MET A 544 5.43 28.87 23.39
C MET A 544 6.13 29.48 22.16
N GLY A 545 7.36 29.99 22.32
CA GLY A 545 8.12 30.62 21.25
C GLY A 545 7.65 32.03 20.88
N PHE A 546 7.00 32.73 21.81
CA PHE A 546 6.57 34.11 21.60
C PHE A 546 7.68 35.11 21.92
N SER A 547 7.87 36.09 21.04
CA SER A 547 8.74 37.24 21.29
C SER A 547 7.98 38.35 22.00
N ASP A 548 8.67 39.21 22.74
CA ASP A 548 8.04 40.35 23.44
C ASP A 548 7.31 41.28 22.45
N ALA A 549 7.85 41.45 21.25
CA ALA A 549 7.22 42.20 20.17
C ALA A 549 5.88 41.59 19.71
N ARG A 550 5.78 40.24 19.66
CA ARG A 550 4.54 39.53 19.31
C ARG A 550 3.45 39.77 20.37
N ILE A 551 3.82 39.71 21.65
CA ILE A 551 2.92 40.00 22.78
C ILE A 551 2.42 41.45 22.72
N GLN A 552 3.32 42.42 22.50
CA GLN A 552 2.98 43.84 22.39
C GLN A 552 2.02 44.13 21.22
N ALA A 553 2.18 43.41 20.10
CA ALA A 553 1.30 43.55 18.95
C ALA A 553 -0.08 42.89 19.16
N GLY A 554 -0.20 41.98 20.12
CA GLY A 554 -1.40 41.18 20.35
C GLY A 554 -1.81 40.33 19.13
N ARG A 555 -0.83 39.89 18.34
CA ARG A 555 -1.02 39.18 17.06
C ARG A 555 -0.06 38.01 16.92
#